data_AF-A0A1F4TMA8-F1
#
_entry.id   AF-A0A1F4TMA8-F1
#
_cell.length_a   1.000
_cell.length_b   1.000
_cell.length_c   1.000
_cell.angle_alpha   90.00
_cell.angle_beta   90.00
_cell.angle_gamma   90.00
#
_symmetry.space_group_name_H-M   'P 1'
#
loop_
_entity.id
_entity.type
_entity.pdbx_description
1 polymer ?
#
loop_
_entity_poly.entity_id
_entity_poly.type
_entity_poly.pdbx_seq_one_letter_code
_entity_poly.pdbx_strand_id
1 'polypeptide(L)'
;MENKPAEYSLPNLLKKENCYVYIGPSMNPTLKAPDILEVTPYKGQPIKVGDVLTFPHPDGSKNITHRAIYVGPDGVRTRGDNNGNTDPWLLKPENITGRVDWALRGKWKRFIHGGLEGRLFEAYVRSKRFIRRKITLLVRPIYRFFVKKPLLKQWFSAKLKPKIINYQRKDYFERQLVIGKYVIGRRFPGRRWRINPLFKLLIDTGQLN
;
A
#
# COMPACT_ATOMS: atom_id res chain seq x y z
N MET A 1 -33.79 -17.93 9.06
CA MET A 1 -33.26 -17.17 7.91
C MET A 1 -31.76 -17.06 8.08
N GLU A 2 -31.03 -17.92 7.38
CA GLU A 2 -29.60 -18.11 7.56
C GLU A 2 -28.86 -17.10 6.67
N ASN A 3 -28.22 -16.11 7.29
CA ASN A 3 -27.44 -15.08 6.60
C ASN A 3 -26.17 -15.71 6.01
N LYS A 4 -26.29 -16.24 4.79
CA LYS A 4 -25.14 -16.68 4.01
C LYS A 4 -24.32 -15.45 3.61
N PRO A 5 -23.02 -15.33 3.98
CA PRO A 5 -22.20 -14.22 3.54
C PRO A 5 -22.11 -14.25 2.01
N ALA A 6 -22.46 -13.14 1.37
CA ALA A 6 -22.45 -13.01 -0.08
C ALA A 6 -21.09 -13.48 -0.62
N GLU A 7 -21.11 -14.53 -1.44
CA GLU A 7 -19.92 -15.07 -2.07
C GLU A 7 -19.47 -14.08 -3.16
N TYR A 8 -18.59 -13.17 -2.76
CA TYR A 8 -17.96 -12.18 -3.62
C TYR A 8 -16.98 -12.85 -4.58
N SER A 9 -17.49 -13.53 -5.60
CA SER A 9 -16.67 -14.06 -6.69
C SER A 9 -16.15 -12.88 -7.52
N LEU A 10 -14.82 -12.80 -7.69
CA LEU A 10 -14.12 -11.77 -8.48
C LEU A 10 -14.78 -11.46 -9.84
N PRO A 11 -15.28 -12.46 -10.60
CA PRO A 11 -15.94 -12.21 -11.89
C PRO A 11 -17.22 -11.39 -11.79
N ASN A 12 -18.02 -11.57 -10.72
CA ASN A 12 -19.30 -10.87 -10.56
C ASN A 12 -19.12 -9.42 -10.08
N LEU A 13 -18.05 -9.16 -9.31
CA LEU A 13 -17.68 -7.80 -8.89
C LEU A 13 -17.18 -6.95 -10.05
N LEU A 14 -16.37 -7.52 -10.94
CA LEU A 14 -15.83 -6.81 -12.11
C LEU A 14 -16.91 -6.49 -13.17
N LYS A 15 -18.05 -7.19 -13.15
CA LYS A 15 -19.22 -6.87 -14.01
C LYS A 15 -20.00 -5.64 -13.54
N LYS A 16 -19.72 -5.11 -12.35
CA LYS A 16 -20.36 -3.89 -11.86
C LYS A 16 -19.65 -2.69 -12.49
N GLU A 17 -20.40 -1.80 -13.14
CA GLU A 17 -19.89 -0.64 -13.92
C GLU A 17 -18.98 0.33 -13.15
N ASN A 18 -18.86 0.15 -11.83
CA ASN A 18 -18.18 1.05 -10.91
C ASN A 18 -17.05 0.36 -10.12
N CYS A 19 -16.54 -0.78 -10.62
CA CYS A 19 -15.47 -1.52 -9.98
C CYS A 19 -14.12 -1.35 -10.71
N TYR A 20 -13.09 -0.92 -9.98
CA TYR A 20 -11.76 -0.67 -10.52
C TYR A 20 -10.70 -1.50 -9.81
N VAL A 21 -9.72 -2.03 -10.54
CA VAL A 21 -8.58 -2.72 -9.92
C VAL A 21 -7.52 -1.69 -9.53
N TYR A 22 -7.22 -1.61 -8.24
CA TYR A 22 -6.14 -0.76 -7.75
C TYR A 22 -4.77 -1.35 -8.05
N ILE A 23 -3.91 -0.56 -8.68
CA ILE A 23 -2.55 -0.94 -9.06
C ILE A 23 -1.55 0.03 -8.43
N GLY A 24 -0.44 -0.53 -7.93
CA GLY A 24 0.71 0.24 -7.47
C GLY A 24 0.78 0.45 -5.94
N PRO A 25 1.82 1.16 -5.48
CA PRO A 25 2.11 1.33 -4.06
C PRO A 25 1.72 2.69 -3.49
N SER A 26 1.17 3.61 -4.29
CA SER A 26 0.99 5.03 -3.92
C SER A 26 -0.01 5.25 -2.79
N MET A 27 -0.95 4.35 -2.58
CA MET A 27 -1.92 4.40 -1.48
C MET A 27 -1.59 3.46 -0.33
N ASN A 28 -0.41 2.82 -0.29
CA ASN A 28 -0.04 1.93 0.82
C ASN A 28 0.19 2.72 2.12
N PRO A 29 -0.49 2.40 3.25
CA PRO A 29 -1.19 1.15 3.57
C PRO A 29 -2.71 1.16 3.36
N THR A 30 -3.29 2.32 3.03
CA THR A 30 -4.72 2.51 2.79
C THR A 30 -5.25 1.58 1.71
N LEU A 31 -4.54 1.38 0.61
CA LEU A 31 -4.85 0.40 -0.45
C LEU A 31 -3.61 -0.45 -0.77
N LYS A 32 -3.81 -1.71 -1.15
CA LYS A 32 -2.72 -2.59 -1.62
C LYS A 32 -3.13 -3.26 -2.91
N ALA A 33 -2.26 -3.26 -3.91
CA ALA A 33 -2.56 -3.99 -5.14
C ALA A 33 -2.56 -5.53 -4.88
N PRO A 34 -3.52 -6.30 -5.43
CA PRO A 34 -4.66 -5.88 -6.26
C PRO A 34 -5.97 -5.78 -5.46
N ASP A 35 -6.22 -4.66 -4.78
CA ASP A 35 -7.53 -4.39 -4.18
C ASP A 35 -8.55 -4.06 -5.30
N ILE A 36 -9.79 -4.53 -5.18
CA ILE A 36 -10.91 -4.09 -6.04
C ILE A 36 -11.59 -2.93 -5.34
N LEU A 37 -11.77 -1.82 -6.03
CA LEU A 37 -12.36 -0.59 -5.52
C LEU A 37 -13.79 -0.47 -6.01
N GLU A 38 -14.75 -0.27 -5.11
CA GLU A 38 -16.09 0.18 -5.47
C GLU A 38 -16.09 1.71 -5.43
N VAL A 39 -16.33 2.33 -6.60
CA VAL A 39 -16.25 3.78 -6.80
C VAL A 39 -17.65 4.34 -7.00
N THR A 40 -18.05 5.29 -6.16
CA THR A 40 -19.35 5.98 -6.27
C THR A 40 -19.15 7.33 -6.95
N PRO A 41 -19.78 7.58 -8.12
CA PRO A 41 -19.76 8.90 -8.75
C PRO A 41 -20.40 9.96 -7.84
N TYR A 42 -19.88 11.18 -7.86
CA TYR A 42 -20.38 12.24 -6.98
C TYR A 42 -21.78 12.73 -7.35
N LYS A 43 -22.19 12.69 -8.63
CA LYS A 43 -23.54 13.12 -9.10
C LYS A 43 -24.00 14.46 -8.49
N GLY A 44 -23.12 15.46 -8.47
CA GLY A 44 -23.40 16.79 -7.91
C GLY A 44 -23.17 16.94 -6.40
N GLN A 45 -22.83 15.86 -5.68
CA GLN A 45 -22.38 15.97 -4.29
C GLN A 45 -21.00 16.65 -4.21
N PRO A 46 -20.74 17.44 -3.16
CA PRO A 46 -19.46 18.11 -3.01
C PRO A 46 -18.35 17.12 -2.65
N ILE A 47 -17.20 17.31 -3.28
CA ILE A 47 -15.96 16.60 -2.95
C ILE A 47 -15.41 17.17 -1.64
N LYS A 48 -15.01 16.31 -0.71
CA LYS A 48 -14.44 16.75 0.57
C LYS A 48 -12.95 16.47 0.64
N VAL A 49 -12.22 17.37 1.30
CA VAL A 49 -10.83 17.12 1.68
C VAL A 49 -10.77 15.86 2.55
N GLY A 50 -9.92 14.91 2.16
CA GLY A 50 -9.77 13.61 2.79
C GLY A 50 -10.42 12.47 2.03
N ASP A 51 -11.27 12.73 1.04
CA ASP A 51 -11.89 11.68 0.21
C ASP A 51 -10.84 10.98 -0.65
N VAL A 52 -10.98 9.66 -0.82
CA VAL A 52 -10.15 8.90 -1.76
C VAL A 52 -10.86 8.87 -3.11
N LEU A 53 -10.19 9.39 -4.13
CA LEU A 53 -10.76 9.63 -5.45
C LEU A 53 -10.12 8.70 -6.47
N THR A 54 -10.91 8.22 -7.42
CA THR A 54 -10.42 7.60 -8.65
C THR A 54 -10.66 8.56 -9.81
N PHE A 55 -9.64 8.73 -10.66
CA PHE A 55 -9.67 9.60 -11.84
C PHE A 55 -8.68 9.10 -12.89
N PRO A 56 -8.91 9.35 -14.20
CA PRO A 56 -7.94 9.02 -15.24
C PRO A 56 -6.67 9.85 -15.09
N HIS A 57 -5.51 9.25 -15.35
CA HIS A 57 -4.25 9.98 -15.46
C HIS A 57 -4.39 11.02 -16.58
N PRO A 58 -3.79 12.23 -16.47
CA PRO A 58 -3.92 13.28 -17.49
C PRO A 58 -3.49 12.88 -18.91
N ASP A 59 -2.65 11.85 -19.06
CA ASP A 59 -2.23 11.28 -20.35
C ASP A 59 -3.14 10.13 -20.85
N GLY A 60 -4.21 9.80 -20.13
CA GLY A 60 -5.15 8.71 -20.44
C GLY A 60 -4.62 7.29 -20.23
N SER A 61 -3.38 7.11 -19.73
CA SER A 61 -2.72 5.80 -19.68
C SER A 61 -3.34 4.81 -18.70
N LYS A 62 -3.89 5.30 -17.59
CA LYS A 62 -4.45 4.47 -16.49
C LYS A 62 -5.31 5.29 -15.55
N ASN A 63 -6.12 4.62 -14.75
CA ASN A 63 -6.76 5.25 -13.59
C ASN A 63 -5.76 5.40 -12.43
N ILE A 64 -5.84 6.54 -11.77
CA ILE A 64 -5.13 6.87 -10.53
C ILE A 64 -6.15 6.89 -9.40
N THR A 65 -5.75 6.37 -8.24
CA THR A 65 -6.54 6.48 -7.01
C THR A 65 -5.73 7.17 -5.95
N HIS A 66 -6.09 8.39 -5.54
CA HIS A 66 -5.37 9.20 -4.54
C HIS A 66 -6.32 9.97 -3.62
N ARG A 67 -5.81 10.47 -2.49
CA ARG A 67 -6.60 11.24 -1.53
C ARG A 67 -6.64 12.72 -1.88
N ALA A 68 -7.82 13.33 -1.83
CA ALA A 68 -7.98 14.78 -1.92
C ALA A 68 -7.34 15.45 -0.70
N ILE A 69 -6.31 16.27 -0.92
CA ILE A 69 -5.65 17.03 0.15
C ILE A 69 -6.06 18.50 0.16
N TYR A 70 -6.66 18.97 -0.94
CA TYR A 70 -7.20 20.31 -1.09
C TYR A 70 -8.39 20.26 -2.05
N VAL A 71 -9.44 20.98 -1.71
CA VAL A 71 -10.62 21.24 -2.55
C VAL A 71 -10.85 22.74 -2.47
N GLY A 72 -10.87 23.41 -3.61
CA GLY A 72 -11.11 24.84 -3.71
C GLY A 72 -11.79 25.21 -5.02
N PRO A 73 -12.03 26.52 -5.25
CA PRO A 73 -12.73 27.00 -6.44
C PRO A 73 -12.02 26.61 -7.74
N ASP A 74 -10.69 26.55 -7.73
CA ASP A 74 -9.88 26.22 -8.92
C ASP A 74 -9.81 24.71 -9.21
N GLY A 75 -10.26 23.87 -8.26
CA GLY A 75 -10.27 22.41 -8.40
C GLY A 75 -9.73 21.65 -7.19
N VAL A 76 -9.32 20.41 -7.43
CA VAL A 76 -8.95 19.43 -6.41
C VAL A 76 -7.48 19.02 -6.59
N ARG A 77 -6.70 19.10 -5.52
CA ARG A 77 -5.34 18.53 -5.50
C ARG A 77 -5.35 17.20 -4.76
N THR A 78 -4.71 16.22 -5.35
CA THR A 78 -4.62 14.86 -4.81
C THR A 78 -3.21 14.48 -4.42
N ARG A 79 -3.10 13.48 -3.55
CA ARG A 79 -1.84 12.86 -3.19
C ARG A 79 -2.05 11.41 -2.77
N GLY A 80 -1.14 10.54 -3.18
CA GLY A 80 -1.09 9.18 -2.67
C GLY A 80 -0.68 9.15 -1.19
N ASP A 81 -1.35 8.35 -0.36
CA ASP A 81 -1.03 8.21 1.08
C ASP A 81 0.43 7.72 1.34
N ASN A 82 1.08 7.14 0.34
CA ASN A 82 2.48 6.72 0.31
C ASN A 82 3.44 7.68 -0.40
N ASN A 83 2.94 8.72 -1.03
CA ASN A 83 3.75 9.68 -1.75
C ASN A 83 4.22 10.80 -0.80
N GLY A 84 5.46 11.27 -1.00
CA GLY A 84 5.98 12.43 -0.29
C GLY A 84 5.45 13.75 -0.85
N ASN A 85 5.24 13.78 -2.16
CA ASN A 85 4.84 14.97 -2.91
C ASN A 85 3.37 14.88 -3.32
N THR A 86 2.73 16.04 -3.43
CA THR A 86 1.41 16.20 -4.04
C THR A 86 1.50 15.91 -5.54
N ASP A 87 0.41 15.43 -6.13
CA ASP A 87 0.34 15.26 -7.58
C ASP A 87 0.52 16.61 -8.29
N PRO A 88 1.20 16.64 -9.45
CA PRO A 88 1.56 17.91 -10.11
C PRO A 88 0.39 18.58 -10.84
N TRP A 89 -0.72 17.88 -11.04
CA TRP A 89 -1.90 18.38 -11.75
C TRP A 89 -3.01 18.80 -10.77
N LEU A 90 -3.84 19.74 -11.24
CA LEU A 90 -5.06 20.17 -10.58
C LEU A 90 -6.27 19.55 -11.29
N LEU A 91 -7.10 18.80 -10.56
CA LEU A 91 -8.25 18.11 -11.12
C LEU A 91 -9.48 19.00 -11.07
N LYS A 92 -10.22 19.07 -12.18
CA LYS A 92 -11.59 19.57 -12.18
C LYS A 92 -12.55 18.50 -11.66
N PRO A 93 -13.65 18.87 -10.98
CA PRO A 93 -14.67 17.92 -10.54
C PRO A 93 -15.17 17.00 -11.65
N GLU A 94 -15.33 17.53 -12.87
CA GLU A 94 -15.77 16.75 -14.04
C GLU A 94 -14.79 15.62 -14.44
N ASN A 95 -13.50 15.79 -14.14
CA ASN A 95 -12.47 14.81 -14.48
C ASN A 95 -12.32 13.71 -13.41
N ILE A 96 -13.17 13.70 -12.39
CA ILE A 96 -13.10 12.72 -11.29
C ILE A 96 -14.18 11.66 -11.51
N THR A 97 -13.74 10.41 -11.66
CA THR A 97 -14.63 9.26 -11.84
C THR A 97 -15.54 9.05 -10.63
N GLY A 98 -15.00 9.22 -9.42
CA GLY A 98 -15.80 9.15 -8.20
C GLY A 98 -14.99 8.93 -6.93
N ARG A 99 -15.71 8.75 -5.82
CA ARG A 99 -15.16 8.44 -4.50
C ARG A 99 -15.05 6.94 -4.30
N VAL A 100 -13.93 6.48 -3.78
CA VAL A 100 -13.75 5.09 -3.35
C VAL A 100 -14.42 4.93 -1.98
N ASP A 101 -15.53 4.19 -1.93
CA ASP A 101 -16.23 3.89 -0.68
C ASP A 101 -15.74 2.58 -0.07
N TRP A 102 -15.45 1.58 -0.91
CA TRP A 102 -15.04 0.25 -0.46
C TRP A 102 -13.82 -0.27 -1.20
N ALA A 103 -12.99 -1.04 -0.48
CA ALA A 103 -11.91 -1.81 -1.05
C ALA A 103 -12.03 -3.28 -0.65
N LEU A 104 -11.94 -4.18 -1.64
CA LEU A 104 -12.01 -5.62 -1.47
C LEU A 104 -10.64 -6.25 -1.69
N ARG A 105 -10.27 -7.20 -0.82
CA ARG A 105 -9.05 -8.01 -0.90
C ARG A 105 -9.36 -9.46 -0.58
N GLY A 106 -9.49 -10.28 -1.61
CA GLY A 106 -9.99 -11.64 -1.45
C GLY A 106 -11.40 -11.60 -0.84
N LYS A 107 -11.60 -12.25 0.30
CA LYS A 107 -12.89 -12.27 1.03
C LYS A 107 -13.15 -11.04 1.89
N TRP A 108 -12.15 -10.17 2.07
CA TRP A 108 -12.24 -9.03 2.98
C TRP A 108 -12.74 -7.79 2.24
N LYS A 109 -13.83 -7.18 2.71
CA LYS A 109 -14.32 -5.87 2.27
C LYS A 109 -14.13 -4.87 3.41
N ARG A 110 -13.57 -3.70 3.11
CA ARG A 110 -13.37 -2.62 4.09
C ARG A 110 -13.86 -1.28 3.55
N PHE A 111 -14.37 -0.47 4.46
CA PHE A 111 -14.76 0.90 4.15
C PHE A 111 -13.52 1.80 4.06
N ILE A 112 -13.54 2.73 3.11
CA ILE A 112 -12.47 3.72 2.91
C ILE A 112 -12.97 5.07 3.40
N HIS A 113 -12.52 5.46 4.60
CA HIS A 113 -12.89 6.72 5.21
C HIS A 113 -12.40 7.92 4.36
N GLY A 114 -13.35 8.80 4.05
CA GLY A 114 -13.12 10.12 3.48
C GLY A 114 -13.11 11.22 4.54
N GLY A 115 -13.14 12.49 4.12
CA GLY A 115 -13.31 13.62 5.04
C GLY A 115 -12.28 13.75 6.18
N LEU A 116 -12.74 14.18 7.35
CA LEU A 116 -11.93 14.36 8.58
C LEU A 116 -11.25 13.06 9.04
N GLU A 117 -11.98 11.94 9.04
CA GLU A 117 -11.44 10.64 9.45
C GLU A 117 -10.34 10.16 8.51
N GLY A 118 -10.52 10.40 7.20
CA GLY A 118 -9.48 10.16 6.19
C GLY A 118 -8.20 10.97 6.46
N ARG A 119 -8.34 12.24 6.88
CA ARG A 119 -7.20 13.08 7.27
C ARG A 119 -6.49 12.57 8.53
N LEU A 120 -7.24 12.17 9.56
CA LEU A 120 -6.67 11.63 10.80
C LEU A 120 -5.93 10.32 10.53
N PHE A 121 -6.48 9.45 9.69
CA PHE A 121 -5.81 8.23 9.26
C PHE A 121 -4.51 8.53 8.49
N GLU A 122 -4.52 9.50 7.56
CA GLU A 122 -3.30 9.94 6.86
C GLU A 122 -2.25 10.43 7.86
N ALA A 123 -2.64 11.29 8.80
CA ALA A 123 -1.75 11.82 9.83
C ALA A 123 -1.13 10.68 10.66
N TYR A 124 -1.93 9.69 11.09
CA TYR A 124 -1.44 8.50 11.79
C TYR A 124 -0.41 7.71 10.95
N VAL A 125 -0.72 7.43 9.69
CA VAL A 125 0.18 6.70 8.78
C VAL A 125 1.50 7.44 8.61
N ARG A 126 1.47 8.77 8.45
CA ARG A 126 2.67 9.61 8.33
C ARG A 126 3.48 9.62 9.61
N SER A 127 2.83 9.80 10.76
CA SER A 127 3.47 9.74 12.08
C SER A 127 4.15 8.40 12.30
N LYS A 128 3.52 7.28 11.94
CA LYS A 128 4.13 5.94 12.01
C LYS A 128 5.38 5.80 11.13
N ARG A 129 5.41 6.41 9.93
CA ARG A 129 6.63 6.42 9.09
C ARG A 129 7.76 7.22 9.73
N PHE A 130 7.43 8.38 10.31
CA PHE A 130 8.42 9.21 11.01
C PHE A 130 9.00 8.47 12.22
N ILE A 131 8.12 7.91 13.06
CA ILE A 131 8.49 7.10 14.23
C ILE A 131 9.36 5.92 13.79
N ARG A 132 8.98 5.18 12.75
CA ARG A 132 9.79 4.06 12.23
C ARG A 132 11.18 4.51 11.78
N ARG A 133 11.32 5.64 11.09
CA ARG A 133 12.64 6.17 10.68
C ARG A 133 13.49 6.53 11.90
N LYS A 134 12.93 7.22 12.90
CA LYS A 134 13.63 7.60 14.13
C LYS A 134 14.01 6.39 14.99
N ILE A 135 13.08 5.44 15.21
CA ILE A 135 13.37 4.17 15.89
C ILE A 135 14.48 3.41 15.19
N THR A 136 14.48 3.33 13.85
CA THR A 136 15.55 2.63 13.13
C THR A 136 16.91 3.29 13.38
N LEU A 137 16.97 4.63 13.51
CA LEU A 137 18.22 5.34 13.84
C LEU A 137 18.66 5.10 15.28
N LEU A 138 17.73 5.08 16.23
CA LEU A 138 18.00 4.81 17.65
C LEU A 138 18.42 3.35 17.90
N VAL A 139 17.76 2.41 17.23
CA VAL A 139 18.03 0.97 17.39
C VAL A 139 19.25 0.55 16.57
N ARG A 140 19.68 1.31 15.56
CA ARG A 140 20.87 0.99 14.73
C ARG A 140 22.17 0.75 15.52
N PRO A 141 22.61 1.63 16.43
CA PRO A 141 23.85 1.40 17.18
C PRO A 141 23.75 0.16 18.07
N ILE A 142 22.63 0.02 18.78
CA ILE A 142 22.30 -1.15 19.62
C ILE A 142 22.34 -2.42 18.76
N TYR A 143 21.59 -2.45 17.67
CA TYR A 143 21.52 -3.57 16.74
C TYR A 143 22.89 -3.92 16.13
N ARG A 144 23.71 -2.94 15.75
CA ARG A 144 25.09 -3.18 15.27
C ARG A 144 25.96 -3.81 16.36
N PHE A 145 25.84 -3.34 17.61
CA PHE A 145 26.58 -3.87 18.74
C PHE A 145 26.20 -5.34 19.02
N PHE A 146 24.90 -5.66 19.02
CA PHE A 146 24.41 -7.02 19.29
C PHE A 146 24.70 -8.00 18.13
N VAL A 147 24.62 -7.59 16.87
CA VAL A 147 24.87 -8.49 15.71
C VAL A 147 26.37 -8.77 15.48
N LYS A 148 27.28 -7.88 15.93
CA LYS A 148 28.72 -8.13 15.89
C LYS A 148 29.17 -9.23 16.86
N LYS A 149 28.35 -9.62 17.84
CA LYS A 149 28.65 -10.72 18.74
C LYS A 149 28.24 -12.06 18.08
N PRO A 150 29.19 -13.00 17.84
CA PRO A 150 28.92 -14.22 17.08
C PRO A 150 27.83 -15.10 17.70
N LEU A 151 27.77 -15.17 19.03
CA LEU A 151 26.75 -15.91 19.78
C LEU A 151 25.32 -15.43 19.49
N LEU A 152 25.12 -14.12 19.40
CA LEU A 152 23.81 -13.53 19.15
C LEU A 152 23.41 -13.68 17.68
N LYS A 153 24.36 -13.52 16.75
CA LYS A 153 24.11 -13.79 15.32
C LYS A 153 23.65 -15.23 15.12
N GLN A 154 24.33 -16.20 15.74
CA GLN A 154 23.98 -17.62 15.67
C GLN A 154 22.62 -17.93 16.32
N TRP A 155 22.32 -17.32 17.47
CA TRP A 155 21.03 -17.49 18.14
C TRP A 155 19.86 -16.90 17.34
N PHE A 156 20.02 -15.69 16.77
CA PHE A 156 19.01 -15.06 15.94
C PHE A 156 18.82 -15.78 14.60
N SER A 157 19.89 -16.22 13.93
CA SER A 157 19.78 -16.97 12.67
C SER A 157 19.14 -18.34 12.86
N ALA A 158 19.44 -19.03 13.97
CA ALA A 158 18.86 -20.33 14.29
C ALA A 158 17.34 -20.25 14.56
N LYS A 159 16.87 -19.17 15.23
CA LYS A 159 15.44 -19.01 15.54
C LYS A 159 14.60 -18.49 14.38
N LEU A 160 15.14 -17.61 13.53
CA LEU A 160 14.33 -16.85 12.58
C LEU A 160 13.93 -17.62 11.32
N LYS A 161 14.52 -18.80 11.03
CA LYS A 161 14.17 -19.72 9.91
C LYS A 161 13.61 -18.99 8.66
N PRO A 162 14.36 -18.04 8.07
CA PRO A 162 13.86 -17.28 6.93
C PRO A 162 13.67 -18.21 5.73
N LYS A 163 12.56 -18.03 5.00
CA LYS A 163 12.23 -18.79 3.79
C LYS A 163 12.15 -17.85 2.60
N ILE A 164 12.55 -18.32 1.43
CA ILE A 164 12.31 -17.64 0.16
C ILE A 164 11.06 -18.26 -0.46
N ILE A 165 10.06 -17.43 -0.75
CA ILE A 165 8.87 -17.81 -1.49
C ILE A 165 8.93 -17.15 -2.85
N ASN A 166 8.79 -17.95 -3.91
CA ASN A 166 8.63 -17.43 -5.27
C ASN A 166 7.14 -17.15 -5.50
N TYR A 167 6.83 -15.92 -5.88
CA TYR A 167 5.49 -15.50 -6.18
C TYR A 167 5.40 -15.15 -7.66
N GLN A 168 4.61 -15.90 -8.41
CA GLN A 168 4.38 -15.65 -9.83
C GLN A 168 3.35 -14.53 -9.98
N ARG A 169 3.74 -13.42 -10.62
CA ARG A 169 2.83 -12.40 -11.14
C ARG A 169 2.71 -12.59 -12.66
N LYS A 170 1.67 -12.01 -13.27
CA LYS A 170 1.31 -12.19 -14.69
C LYS A 170 2.52 -12.19 -15.64
N ASP A 171 3.46 -11.26 -15.44
CA ASP A 171 4.60 -11.07 -16.36
C ASP A 171 5.97 -11.32 -15.71
N TYR A 172 6.03 -11.68 -14.42
CA TYR A 172 7.31 -11.88 -13.73
C TYR A 172 7.25 -12.67 -12.42
N PHE A 173 8.39 -13.27 -12.04
CA PHE A 173 8.60 -13.88 -10.73
C PHE A 173 9.13 -12.86 -9.71
N GLU A 174 8.39 -12.65 -8.62
CA GLU A 174 8.83 -11.89 -7.45
C GLU A 174 9.33 -12.87 -6.38
N ARG A 175 10.59 -12.78 -5.95
CA ARG A 175 11.04 -13.56 -4.78
C ARG A 175 10.79 -12.77 -3.51
N GLN A 176 10.13 -13.36 -2.53
CA GLN A 176 9.88 -12.76 -1.23
C GLN A 176 10.63 -13.53 -0.15
N LEU A 177 11.32 -12.80 0.71
CA LEU A 177 11.97 -13.34 1.89
C LEU A 177 11.03 -13.15 3.09
N VAL A 178 10.69 -14.24 3.76
CA VAL A 178 9.67 -14.31 4.80
C VAL A 178 10.22 -14.95 6.07
N ILE A 179 9.87 -14.39 7.22
CA ILE A 179 10.08 -14.99 8.54
C ILE A 179 8.69 -15.20 9.16
N GLY A 180 8.30 -16.47 9.33
CA GLY A 180 6.93 -16.81 9.72
C GLY A 180 5.91 -16.21 8.74
N LYS A 181 5.03 -15.33 9.24
CA LYS A 181 4.01 -14.61 8.45
C LYS A 181 4.46 -13.25 7.89
N TYR A 182 5.69 -12.80 8.17
CA TYR A 182 6.16 -11.46 7.86
C TYR A 182 7.10 -11.44 6.66
N VAL A 183 6.74 -10.70 5.61
CA VAL A 183 7.63 -10.42 4.49
C VAL A 183 8.70 -9.42 4.92
N ILE A 184 9.94 -9.87 5.02
CA ILE A 184 11.09 -9.08 5.46
C ILE A 184 11.97 -8.57 4.32
N GLY A 185 11.82 -9.14 3.12
CA GLY A 185 12.53 -8.68 1.92
C GLY A 185 11.82 -9.05 0.63
N ARG A 186 12.07 -8.29 -0.43
CA ARG A 186 11.53 -8.55 -1.78
C ARG A 186 12.61 -8.38 -2.83
N ARG A 187 12.60 -9.24 -3.84
CA ARG A 187 13.46 -9.17 -5.03
C ARG A 187 12.58 -9.17 -6.27
N PHE A 188 12.71 -8.10 -7.04
CA PHE A 188 12.09 -8.00 -8.37
C PHE A 188 13.10 -8.47 -9.43
N PRO A 189 12.64 -8.92 -10.62
CA PRO A 189 13.53 -9.26 -11.73
C PRO A 189 14.48 -8.10 -12.03
N GLY A 190 15.76 -8.41 -12.29
CA GLY A 190 16.79 -7.41 -12.58
C GLY A 190 17.15 -6.46 -11.44
N ARG A 191 16.60 -6.63 -10.22
CA ARG A 191 16.89 -5.77 -9.06
C ARG A 191 17.48 -6.55 -7.89
N ARG A 192 18.33 -5.89 -7.09
CA ARG A 192 18.87 -6.43 -5.83
C ARG A 192 17.77 -6.59 -4.78
N TRP A 193 18.01 -7.47 -3.81
CA TRP A 193 17.13 -7.68 -2.65
C TRP A 193 16.88 -6.37 -1.89
N ARG A 194 15.60 -6.00 -1.75
CA ARG A 194 15.14 -4.91 -0.87
C ARG A 194 14.71 -5.52 0.46
N ILE A 195 15.64 -5.61 1.42
CA ILE A 195 15.41 -6.14 2.77
C ILE A 195 15.14 -4.98 3.73
N ASN A 196 14.22 -5.20 4.66
CA ASN A 196 13.93 -4.27 5.76
C ASN A 196 15.22 -4.01 6.55
N PRO A 197 15.60 -2.74 6.81
CA PRO A 197 16.86 -2.39 7.49
C PRO A 197 17.12 -3.12 8.81
N LEU A 198 16.05 -3.47 9.54
CA LEU A 198 16.13 -4.22 10.80
C LEU A 198 16.60 -5.68 10.65
N PHE A 199 16.56 -6.24 9.44
CA PHE A 199 16.93 -7.63 9.15
C PHE A 199 18.12 -7.74 8.19
N LYS A 200 18.58 -6.62 7.61
CA LYS A 200 19.64 -6.60 6.60
C LYS A 200 20.99 -7.13 7.13
N LEU A 201 21.27 -7.03 8.43
CA LEU A 201 22.54 -7.53 9.01
C LEU A 201 22.49 -9.00 9.42
N LEU A 202 21.29 -9.59 9.53
CA LEU A 202 21.10 -10.99 9.92
C LEU A 202 21.15 -11.95 8.73
N ILE A 203 21.00 -11.42 7.53
CA ILE A 203 20.84 -12.21 6.32
C ILE A 203 22.01 -11.90 5.41
N ASP A 204 22.82 -12.91 5.15
CA ASP A 204 23.91 -12.78 4.21
C ASP A 204 23.34 -12.77 2.78
N THR A 205 23.32 -11.59 2.17
CA THR A 205 22.77 -11.43 0.82
C THR A 205 23.57 -12.18 -0.24
N GLY A 206 24.83 -12.55 0.04
CA GLY A 206 25.65 -13.37 -0.85
C GLY A 206 25.22 -14.84 -0.91
N GLN A 207 24.49 -15.32 0.12
CA GLN A 207 23.98 -16.69 0.19
C GLN A 207 22.57 -16.85 -0.42
N LEU A 208 21.94 -15.76 -0.87
CA LEU A 208 20.55 -15.75 -1.38
C LEU A 208 20.43 -15.77 -2.92
N ASN A 209 21.45 -16.25 -3.62
CA ASN A 209 21.46 -16.33 -5.09
C ASN A 209 20.43 -17.33 -5.62
#